data_AF-Q8R4P7-F1
#
_entry.id   AF-Q8R4P7-F1
#
_cell.length_a   1.000
_cell.length_b   1.000
_cell.length_c   1.000
_cell.angle_alpha   90.00
_cell.angle_beta   90.00
_cell.angle_gamma   90.00
#
_symmetry.space_group_name_H-M   'P 1'
#
loop_
_entity.id
_entity.type
_entity.pdbx_description
1 polymer ?
#
loop_
_entity_poly.entity_id
_entity_poly.type
_entity_poly.pdbx_seq_one_letter_code
_entity_poly.pdbx_strand_id
1 'polypeptide(L)'
;LEHSLGESAAQGVAGAVLWLSSDKTSTKESCQAIKAYMDSTLGPFIVNVTSAALLCSEALCSGHGRCVRHPSYPEALLTLNPASFSIELTHDGRPPSLKGTLSLKDRAQMAMKFRCRCYRGWRAS
;
A
#
# COMPACT_ATOMS: atom_id res chain seq x y z
N LEU A 1 5.77 4.24 -9.19
CA LEU A 1 4.70 3.79 -8.26
C LEU A 1 5.03 4.19 -6.83
N GLU A 2 6.25 3.92 -6.35
CA GLU A 2 6.73 4.35 -5.04
C GLU A 2 6.66 5.86 -4.84
N HIS A 3 7.23 6.66 -5.75
CA HIS A 3 7.23 8.13 -5.66
C HIS A 3 5.87 8.80 -5.99
N SER A 4 4.78 8.03 -6.12
CA SER A 4 3.45 8.58 -6.39
C SER A 4 2.41 7.99 -5.45
N LEU A 5 1.98 6.75 -5.70
CA LEU A 5 1.03 6.03 -4.84
C LEU A 5 1.64 5.70 -3.48
N GLY A 6 2.89 5.26 -3.45
CA GLY A 6 3.61 4.97 -2.19
C GLY A 6 3.81 6.22 -1.35
N GLU A 7 4.24 7.31 -1.98
CA GLU A 7 4.38 8.63 -1.38
C GLU A 7 3.04 9.10 -0.77
N SER A 8 1.97 9.05 -1.56
CA SER A 8 0.62 9.42 -1.13
C SER A 8 0.19 8.59 0.09
N ALA A 9 0.36 7.27 0.05
CA ALA A 9 0.02 6.39 1.16
C ALA A 9 0.83 6.69 2.43
N ALA A 10 2.13 6.96 2.30
CA ALA A 10 2.98 7.32 3.42
C ALA A 10 2.61 8.68 4.04
N GLN A 11 1.99 9.60 3.29
CA GLN A 11 1.40 10.85 3.83
C GLN A 11 0.00 10.63 4.46
N GLY A 12 -0.51 9.39 4.45
CA GLY A 12 -1.80 9.00 5.01
C GLY A 12 -3.01 9.59 4.29
N VAL A 13 -2.93 9.79 2.97
CA VAL A 13 -4.08 10.23 2.16
C VAL A 13 -5.24 9.23 2.27
N ALA A 14 -6.44 9.64 1.85
CA ALA A 14 -7.63 8.77 1.92
C ALA A 14 -7.65 7.66 0.87
N GLY A 15 -6.97 7.88 -0.24
CA GLY A 15 -6.93 7.00 -1.39
C GLY A 15 -6.34 7.74 -2.58
N ALA A 16 -6.32 7.08 -3.72
CA ALA A 16 -5.88 7.63 -4.99
C ALA A 16 -6.83 7.21 -6.10
N VAL A 17 -6.96 8.05 -7.13
CA VAL A 17 -7.71 7.73 -8.35
C VAL A 17 -6.69 7.49 -9.45
N LEU A 18 -6.66 6.28 -10.00
CA LEU A 18 -5.90 5.99 -11.21
C LEU A 18 -6.76 6.28 -12.43
N TRP A 19 -6.37 7.30 -13.18
CA TRP A 19 -7.05 7.70 -14.40
C TRP A 19 -6.19 7.34 -15.62
N LEU A 20 -6.80 6.69 -16.60
CA LEU A 20 -6.20 6.30 -17.88
C LEU A 20 -6.98 6.99 -19.00
N SER A 21 -6.26 7.61 -19.93
CA SER A 21 -6.86 8.28 -21.07
C SER A 21 -7.36 7.27 -22.11
N SER A 22 -8.44 7.63 -22.83
CA SER A 22 -9.10 6.72 -23.77
C SER A 22 -8.22 6.30 -24.95
N ASP A 23 -7.24 7.12 -25.34
CA ASP A 23 -6.25 6.77 -26.37
C ASP A 23 -5.40 5.56 -25.94
N LYS A 24 -5.16 5.37 -24.64
CA LYS A 24 -4.38 4.24 -24.08
C LYS A 24 -5.18 2.94 -23.96
N THR A 25 -6.48 2.97 -24.20
CA THR A 25 -7.35 1.79 -24.12
C THR A 25 -8.08 1.52 -25.44
N SER A 26 -7.57 2.08 -26.55
CA SER A 26 -8.26 2.09 -27.85
C SER A 26 -7.92 0.90 -28.75
N THR A 27 -6.79 0.21 -28.51
CA THR A 27 -6.36 -0.95 -29.30
C THR A 27 -6.23 -2.20 -28.44
N LYS A 28 -6.34 -3.37 -29.08
CA LYS A 28 -6.16 -4.67 -28.42
C LYS A 28 -4.77 -4.75 -27.78
N GLU A 29 -3.75 -4.30 -28.47
CA GLU A 29 -2.35 -4.31 -28.04
C GLU A 29 -2.17 -3.45 -26.78
N SER A 30 -2.80 -2.26 -26.75
CA SER A 30 -2.73 -1.37 -25.59
C SER A 30 -3.44 -1.99 -24.38
N CYS A 31 -4.62 -2.57 -24.57
CA CYS A 31 -5.34 -3.27 -23.51
C CYS A 31 -4.57 -4.49 -22.97
N GLN A 32 -3.90 -5.24 -23.85
CA GLN A 32 -3.05 -6.38 -23.46
C GLN A 32 -1.81 -5.90 -22.67
N ALA A 33 -1.19 -4.80 -23.07
CA ALA A 33 -0.08 -4.20 -22.33
C ALA A 33 -0.53 -3.72 -20.93
N ILE A 34 -1.71 -3.11 -20.82
CA ILE A 34 -2.30 -2.71 -19.54
C ILE A 34 -2.57 -3.94 -18.66
N LYS A 35 -3.14 -5.02 -19.22
CA LYS A 35 -3.34 -6.27 -18.47
C LYS A 35 -2.01 -6.81 -17.94
N ALA A 36 -0.99 -6.90 -18.79
CA ALA A 36 0.33 -7.39 -18.37
C ALA A 36 0.95 -6.50 -17.28
N TYR A 37 0.81 -5.18 -17.38
CA TYR A 37 1.27 -4.25 -16.36
C TYR A 37 0.50 -4.37 -15.04
N MET A 38 -0.82 -4.58 -15.11
CA MET A 38 -1.65 -4.82 -13.94
C MET A 38 -1.25 -6.12 -13.23
N ASP A 39 -1.08 -7.20 -13.98
CA ASP A 39 -0.78 -8.52 -13.43
C ASP A 39 0.63 -8.58 -12.81
N SER A 40 1.62 -7.94 -13.44
CA SER A 40 3.03 -8.06 -13.03
C SER A 40 3.52 -6.97 -12.09
N THR A 41 2.95 -5.76 -12.16
CA THR A 41 3.56 -4.57 -11.55
C THR A 41 2.57 -3.81 -10.67
N LEU A 42 1.49 -3.29 -11.26
CA LEU A 42 0.58 -2.40 -10.55
C LEU A 42 -0.28 -3.12 -9.51
N GLY A 43 -0.85 -4.28 -9.86
CA GLY A 43 -1.67 -5.08 -8.96
C GLY A 43 -0.93 -5.48 -7.67
N PRO A 44 0.27 -6.11 -7.76
CA PRO A 44 1.09 -6.41 -6.60
C PRO A 44 1.45 -5.19 -5.77
N PHE A 45 1.78 -4.07 -6.41
CA PHE A 45 2.11 -2.83 -5.71
C PHE A 45 0.91 -2.26 -4.95
N ILE A 46 -0.29 -2.31 -5.54
CA ILE A 46 -1.54 -1.89 -4.87
C ILE A 46 -1.77 -2.77 -3.63
N VAL A 47 -1.67 -4.09 -3.76
CA VAL A 47 -1.84 -5.02 -2.62
C VAL A 47 -0.81 -4.71 -1.53
N ASN A 48 0.46 -4.49 -1.91
CA ASN A 48 1.53 -4.15 -0.99
C ASN A 48 1.19 -2.90 -0.16
N VAL A 49 0.93 -1.77 -0.82
CA VAL A 49 0.72 -0.48 -0.14
C VAL A 49 -0.59 -0.47 0.65
N THR A 50 -1.68 -1.01 0.11
CA THR A 50 -2.98 -1.02 0.79
C THR A 50 -2.98 -1.93 2.03
N SER A 51 -2.34 -3.10 1.94
CA SER A 51 -2.20 -4.01 3.08
C SER A 51 -1.27 -3.44 4.15
N ALA A 52 -0.17 -2.80 3.75
CA ALA A 52 0.73 -2.13 4.70
C ALA A 52 0.02 -0.99 5.45
N ALA A 53 -0.80 -0.19 4.75
CA ALA A 53 -1.60 0.86 5.37
C ALA A 53 -2.62 0.32 6.37
N LEU A 54 -3.30 -0.78 6.02
CA LEU A 54 -4.24 -1.46 6.91
C LEU A 54 -3.55 -2.01 8.16
N LEU A 55 -2.49 -2.81 7.98
CA LEU A 55 -1.73 -3.40 9.08
C LEU A 55 -1.12 -2.35 10.00
N CYS A 56 -0.62 -1.24 9.45
CA CYS A 56 -0.10 -0.14 10.24
C CYS A 56 -1.20 0.55 11.06
N SER A 57 -2.37 0.78 10.46
CA SER A 57 -3.54 1.30 11.16
C SER A 57 -3.91 0.41 12.34
N GLU A 58 -4.00 -0.90 12.15
CA GLU A 58 -4.31 -1.85 13.22
C GLU A 58 -3.22 -1.86 14.31
N ALA A 59 -1.95 -1.92 13.91
CA ALA A 59 -0.83 -2.12 14.84
C ALA A 59 -0.43 -0.87 15.64
N LEU A 60 -0.59 0.33 15.06
CA LEU A 60 -0.16 1.60 15.66
C LEU A 60 -1.30 2.56 15.99
N CYS A 61 -2.43 2.46 15.29
CA CYS A 61 -3.59 3.34 15.48
C CYS A 61 -4.78 2.61 16.11
N SER A 62 -4.62 1.35 16.53
CA SER A 62 -5.72 0.50 17.01
C SER A 62 -6.88 0.37 16.02
N GLY A 63 -6.62 0.52 14.72
CA GLY A 63 -7.64 0.52 13.67
C GLY A 63 -8.40 1.86 13.51
N HIS A 64 -8.02 2.89 14.27
CA HIS A 64 -8.77 4.14 14.40
C HIS A 64 -8.02 5.38 13.91
N GLY A 65 -7.10 5.19 12.97
CA GLY A 65 -6.38 6.28 12.34
C GLY A 65 -5.60 5.81 11.12
N ARG A 66 -4.89 6.75 10.50
CA ARG A 66 -3.96 6.46 9.41
C ARG A 66 -2.55 6.64 9.89
N CYS A 67 -1.68 5.74 9.50
CA CYS A 67 -0.25 5.97 9.62
C CYS A 67 0.17 7.12 8.69
N VAL A 68 0.91 8.07 9.25
CA VAL A 68 1.54 9.17 8.52
C VAL A 68 3.03 9.15 8.80
N ARG A 69 3.83 9.44 7.78
CA ARG A 69 5.29 9.44 7.84
C ARG A 69 5.78 10.32 8.99
N HIS A 70 6.73 9.79 9.74
CA HIS A 70 7.39 10.55 10.78
C HIS A 70 8.39 11.53 10.13
N PRO A 71 8.43 12.83 10.52
CA PRO A 71 9.30 13.82 9.90
C PRO A 71 10.79 13.48 9.92
N SER A 72 11.25 12.72 10.92
CA SER A 72 12.64 12.24 11.02
C SER A 72 13.01 11.17 9.99
N TYR A 73 12.04 10.64 9.25
CA TYR A 73 12.23 9.61 8.21
C TYR A 73 11.55 10.07 6.91
N PRO A 74 12.05 11.15 6.27
CA PRO A 74 11.38 11.81 5.15
C PRO A 74 11.21 10.89 3.92
N GLU A 75 12.05 9.87 3.75
CA GLU A 75 11.98 8.93 2.62
C GLU A 75 11.25 7.61 2.96
N ALA A 76 10.62 7.50 4.14
CA ALA A 76 9.95 6.26 4.53
C ALA A 76 8.66 6.03 3.73
N LEU A 77 8.61 4.91 3.01
CA LEU A 77 7.43 4.38 2.34
C LEU A 77 6.69 3.38 3.23
N LEU A 78 5.37 3.32 3.07
CA LEU A 78 4.50 2.40 3.80
C LEU A 78 4.24 1.15 2.96
N THR A 79 5.16 0.20 3.02
CA THR A 79 5.13 -1.08 2.29
C THR A 79 5.34 -2.27 3.23
N LEU A 80 4.95 -3.46 2.77
CA LEU A 80 5.16 -4.73 3.45
C LEU A 80 6.64 -5.12 3.42
N ASN A 81 7.09 -5.78 4.48
CA ASN A 81 8.42 -6.38 4.52
C ASN A 81 8.42 -7.71 3.74
N PRO A 82 9.23 -7.87 2.68
CA PRO A 82 9.28 -9.11 1.90
C PRO A 82 9.82 -10.32 2.69
N ALA A 83 10.46 -10.11 3.85
CA ALA A 83 10.85 -11.21 4.73
C ALA A 83 9.68 -11.79 5.54
N SER A 84 8.59 -11.02 5.71
CA SER A 84 7.42 -11.40 6.51
C SER A 84 6.19 -11.70 5.67
N PHE A 85 6.15 -11.17 4.45
CA PHE A 85 4.99 -11.25 3.56
C PHE A 85 5.41 -11.66 2.15
N SER A 86 4.54 -12.44 1.51
CA SER A 86 4.63 -12.80 0.10
C SER A 86 3.30 -12.47 -0.59
N ILE A 87 3.39 -11.86 -1.77
CA ILE A 87 2.23 -11.57 -2.63
C ILE A 87 2.21 -12.65 -3.71
N GLU A 88 1.22 -13.53 -3.64
CA GLU A 88 1.06 -14.61 -4.60
C GLU A 88 0.18 -14.14 -5.75
N LEU A 89 0.77 -14.16 -6.96
CA LEU A 89 0.08 -13.88 -8.21
C LEU A 89 -0.77 -15.08 -8.62
N THR A 90 -1.99 -14.80 -9.07
CA THR A 90 -2.91 -15.81 -9.59
C THR A 90 -3.06 -15.66 -11.11
N HIS A 91 -2.83 -16.75 -11.84
CA HIS A 91 -2.88 -16.75 -13.32
C HIS A 91 -4.31 -16.88 -13.89
N ASP A 92 -5.31 -17.13 -13.05
CA ASP A 92 -6.71 -17.33 -13.43
C ASP A 92 -7.55 -16.03 -13.39
N GLY A 93 -6.88 -14.88 -13.30
CA GLY A 93 -7.56 -13.57 -13.24
C GLY A 93 -8.13 -13.22 -11.86
N ARG A 94 -7.87 -14.02 -10.82
CA ARG A 94 -8.15 -13.60 -9.44
C ARG A 94 -7.23 -12.45 -9.01
N PRO A 95 -7.64 -11.66 -8.00
CA PRO A 95 -6.76 -10.68 -7.38
C PRO A 95 -5.55 -11.35 -6.73
N PRO A 96 -4.36 -10.72 -6.71
CA PRO A 96 -3.22 -11.23 -5.98
C PRO A 96 -3.56 -11.44 -4.50
N SER A 97 -3.09 -12.54 -3.93
CA SER A 97 -3.34 -12.85 -2.52
C SER A 97 -2.13 -12.54 -1.67
N LEU A 98 -2.37 -12.09 -0.43
CA LEU A 98 -1.32 -11.82 0.53
C LEU A 98 -1.17 -13.01 1.49
N LYS A 99 0.06 -13.49 1.66
CA LYS A 99 0.42 -14.45 2.72
C LYS A 99 1.48 -13.87 3.64
N GLY A 100 1.47 -14.35 4.88
CA GLY A 100 2.39 -13.90 5.92
C GLY A 100 1.66 -13.29 7.12
N THR A 101 2.44 -12.83 8.08
CA THR A 101 1.91 -12.21 9.30
C THR A 101 2.83 -11.07 9.73
N LEU A 102 2.24 -10.07 10.42
CA LEU A 102 3.00 -8.93 10.89
C LEU A 102 3.88 -9.34 12.09
N SER A 103 5.20 -9.34 11.92
CA SER A 103 6.12 -9.68 13.01
C SER A 103 6.29 -8.52 14.00
N LEU A 104 6.80 -8.82 15.20
CA LEU A 104 7.17 -7.79 16.18
C LEU A 104 8.23 -6.81 15.62
N LYS A 105 9.15 -7.30 14.77
CA LYS A 105 10.17 -6.49 14.12
C LYS A 105 9.55 -5.52 13.11
N ASP A 106 8.58 -5.98 12.33
CA ASP A 106 7.85 -5.13 11.38
C ASP A 106 7.09 -4.04 12.12
N ARG A 107 6.40 -4.41 13.21
CA ARG A 107 5.70 -3.45 14.06
C ARG A 107 6.63 -2.40 14.64
N ALA A 108 7.81 -2.80 15.13
CA ALA A 108 8.80 -1.85 15.64
C ALA A 108 9.32 -0.90 14.54
N GLN A 109 9.56 -1.41 13.33
CA GLN A 109 9.95 -0.59 12.18
C GLN A 109 8.86 0.40 11.76
N MET A 110 7.59 -0.04 11.76
CA MET A 110 6.45 0.84 11.51
C MET A 110 6.38 1.94 12.58
N ALA A 111 6.46 1.58 13.87
CA ALA A 111 6.41 2.54 14.98
C ALA A 111 7.55 3.57 14.95
N MET A 112 8.72 3.19 14.44
CA MET A 112 9.84 4.09 14.26
C MET A 112 9.61 5.09 13.13
N LYS A 113 9.09 4.64 11.99
CA LYS A 113 8.99 5.44 10.75
C LYS A 113 7.66 6.17 10.57
N PHE A 114 6.63 5.78 11.32
CA PHE A 114 5.26 6.29 11.17
C PHE A 114 4.65 6.62 12.52
N ARG A 115 3.74 7.60 12.51
CA ARG A 115 2.91 7.98 13.65
C ARG A 115 1.43 7.92 13.27
N CYS A 116 0.57 7.90 14.27
CA CYS A 116 -0.87 7.88 14.04
C CYS A 116 -1.46 9.28 13.78
N ARG A 117 -2.27 9.41 12.73
CA ARG A 117 -3.26 10.48 12.57
C ARG A 117 -4.64 9.88 12.78
N CYS A 118 -5.20 10.06 13.97
CA CYS A 118 -6.48 9.51 14.37
C CYS A 118 -7.64 10.03 13.50
N TYR A 119 -8.64 9.18 13.29
CA TYR A 119 -9.91 9.59 12.71
C TYR A 119 -10.67 10.50 13.67
N ARG A 120 -11.64 11.25 13.13
CA ARG A 120 -12.50 12.13 13.93
C ARG A 120 -13.19 11.32 15.03
N GLY A 121 -13.12 11.80 16.27
CA GLY A 121 -13.70 11.14 17.44
C GLY A 121 -12.74 10.22 18.21
N TRP A 122 -11.55 9.95 17.66
CA TRP A 122 -10.51 9.16 18.32
C TRP A 122 -9.37 10.05 18.80
N ARG A 123 -8.72 9.65 19.89
CA ARG A 123 -7.54 10.32 20.43
C ARG A 123 -6.37 9.36 20.41
N ALA A 124 -5.19 9.89 20.12
CA ALA A 124 -3.96 9.17 20.38
C ALA A 124 -3.83 8.99 21.90
N SER A 125 -3.62 7.75 22.35
CA SER A 125 -3.21 7.43 23.72
C SER A 125 -1.77 7.84 23.96
#